data_AF-A0A9N8H7E8-F1
#
_entry.id   AF-A0A9N8H7E8-F1
#
_cell.length_a   1.000
_cell.length_b   1.000
_cell.length_c   1.000
_cell.angle_alpha   90.00
_cell.angle_beta   90.00
_cell.angle_gamma   90.00
#
_symmetry.space_group_name_H-M   'P 1'
#
loop_
_entity.id
_entity.type
_entity.pdbx_description
1 polymer ?
#
loop_
_entity_poly.entity_id
_entity_poly.type
_entity_poly.pdbx_seq_one_letter_code
_entity_poly.pdbx_strand_id
1 'polypeptide(L)'
;MAADKLPDALLQEVRNVLATECREMVMCEKATGENVAGQHNMMSKVFHGSAGYASVVDKLLDGKGPYASVFNKLPIENNREGNDERPSGHMLVMKDIVSCNEGAKYVAQERGFNKEAITKNGEKKLEGRNIGERAITSTANYKFALKYCDEYCQDGKLPSGKSLDDMVLYVRQKMYVHLRGGKNNRTSNRRAAGSDKPAKEFVEEDMPAKYMFNGYLVFLLYGPLGLCGITLSCLSKDGSDIKKKGRAAARTKEMEVKAAERTADDGGTGIYHRGVPVKEKLACATLAMSELKDAQRNVRDLLFHNSSSEANCLNALTQVDSMLERAETRGERRDMSLLKKRKNDLFDRLDKLSKRKTELEAKSDMLMQQTTTKSKVQAYYDAIGSFNSVPKAVAVVSKSTPDDGSSITNNERSCVGTPIARRGTTGQTKLVTLPRHCSQLSQPSQDEESVVENQQEPVMDSFIEVEPRGEIEEEPIVVDGPSETVDNDALTPYQARLPAAGQEFILEFRRREREQLTFQQQQAAVAADERNHGRGLNHPSSYQPGGTYHAHPRTTVNDGLTIETAHTYFAQEEG
;
A
#
# COMPACT_ATOMS: atom_id res chain seq x y z
N MET A 1 25.59 14.93 0.26
CA MET A 1 26.33 13.69 -0.07
C MET A 1 25.61 13.00 -1.21
N ALA A 2 26.30 12.52 -2.23
CA ALA A 2 25.66 11.91 -3.39
C ALA A 2 25.16 10.50 -3.04
N ALA A 3 23.94 10.12 -3.45
CA ALA A 3 23.43 8.76 -3.23
C ALA A 3 24.24 7.72 -4.02
N ASP A 4 24.43 6.54 -3.45
CA ASP A 4 25.13 5.45 -4.13
C ASP A 4 24.18 4.73 -5.08
N LYS A 5 24.72 4.24 -6.21
CA LYS A 5 23.97 3.34 -7.09
C LYS A 5 23.66 2.04 -6.34
N LEU A 6 22.42 1.55 -6.44
CA LEU A 6 22.03 0.31 -5.78
C LEU A 6 22.87 -0.88 -6.30
N PRO A 7 23.61 -1.60 -5.43
CA PRO A 7 24.39 -2.77 -5.84
C PRO A 7 23.49 -3.86 -6.42
N ASP A 8 23.96 -4.58 -7.44
CA ASP A 8 23.14 -5.61 -8.10
C ASP A 8 22.69 -6.69 -7.10
N ALA A 9 23.57 -7.15 -6.19
CA ALA A 9 23.20 -8.14 -5.16
C ALA A 9 22.00 -7.68 -4.31
N LEU A 10 21.98 -6.41 -3.91
CA LEU A 10 20.88 -5.82 -3.15
C LEU A 10 19.63 -5.66 -4.00
N LEU A 11 19.77 -5.26 -5.27
CA LEU A 11 18.67 -5.18 -6.23
C LEU A 11 18.03 -6.56 -6.49
N GLN A 12 18.83 -7.63 -6.57
CA GLN A 12 18.32 -8.99 -6.70
C GLN A 12 17.53 -9.40 -5.46
N GLU A 13 17.99 -9.04 -4.26
CA GLU A 13 17.26 -9.30 -3.01
C GLU A 13 15.96 -8.50 -2.90
N VAL A 14 15.95 -7.24 -3.33
CA VAL A 14 14.72 -6.45 -3.46
C VAL A 14 13.71 -7.17 -4.37
N ARG A 15 14.15 -7.69 -5.52
CA ARG A 15 13.26 -8.47 -6.40
C ARG A 15 12.78 -9.76 -5.75
N ASN A 16 13.63 -10.42 -4.98
CA ASN A 16 13.31 -11.69 -4.29
C ASN A 16 12.23 -11.50 -3.20
N VAL A 17 12.31 -10.42 -2.41
CA VAL A 17 11.29 -10.11 -1.40
C VAL A 17 9.94 -9.74 -2.04
N LEU A 18 9.96 -8.88 -3.06
CA LEU A 18 8.76 -8.51 -3.81
C LEU A 18 8.11 -9.71 -4.50
N ALA A 19 8.91 -10.59 -5.09
CA ALA A 19 8.43 -11.82 -5.72
C ALA A 19 7.74 -12.76 -4.71
N THR A 20 8.27 -12.83 -3.49
CA THR A 20 7.70 -13.62 -2.40
C THR A 20 6.34 -13.06 -1.95
N GLU A 21 6.21 -11.73 -1.81
CA GLU A 21 4.91 -11.10 -1.53
C GLU A 21 3.90 -11.32 -2.67
N CYS A 22 4.34 -11.21 -3.94
CA CYS A 22 3.47 -11.55 -5.07
C CYS A 22 2.94 -12.99 -4.97
N ARG A 23 3.79 -13.93 -4.56
CA ARG A 23 3.39 -15.33 -4.37
C ARG A 23 2.36 -15.46 -3.24
N GLU A 24 2.57 -14.76 -2.13
CA GLU A 24 1.61 -14.71 -1.02
C GLU A 24 0.23 -14.24 -1.50
N MET A 25 0.15 -13.07 -2.13
CA MET A 25 -1.11 -12.51 -2.62
C MET A 25 -1.81 -13.43 -3.64
N VAL A 26 -1.04 -14.04 -4.55
CA VAL A 26 -1.59 -14.97 -5.54
C VAL A 26 -2.12 -16.24 -4.86
N MET A 27 -1.39 -16.82 -3.91
CA MET A 27 -1.78 -18.06 -3.25
C MET A 27 -2.91 -17.89 -2.22
N CYS A 28 -2.96 -16.76 -1.52
CA CYS A 28 -3.90 -16.53 -0.41
C CYS A 28 -5.21 -15.88 -0.86
N GLU A 29 -5.14 -14.91 -1.76
CA GLU A 29 -6.28 -14.03 -2.05
C GLU A 29 -6.95 -14.35 -3.39
N LYS A 30 -6.17 -14.60 -4.45
CA LYS A 30 -6.67 -14.39 -5.83
C LYS A 30 -6.62 -15.58 -6.78
N ALA A 31 -5.76 -16.57 -6.55
CA ALA A 31 -5.51 -17.64 -7.52
C ALA A 31 -5.88 -19.05 -7.03
N THR A 32 -6.82 -19.17 -6.09
CA THR A 32 -7.29 -20.48 -5.64
C THR A 32 -7.89 -21.26 -6.82
N GLY A 33 -7.14 -22.24 -7.32
CA GLY A 33 -7.55 -23.13 -8.42
C GLY A 33 -6.94 -22.80 -9.79
N GLU A 34 -6.26 -21.66 -9.94
CA GLU A 34 -5.60 -21.29 -11.19
C GLU A 34 -4.45 -22.23 -11.56
N ASN A 35 -4.23 -22.42 -12.86
CA ASN A 35 -3.08 -23.19 -13.33
C ASN A 35 -1.78 -22.37 -13.18
N VAL A 36 -0.63 -23.02 -13.37
CA VAL A 36 0.69 -22.38 -13.18
C VAL A 36 0.87 -21.15 -14.08
N ALA A 37 0.35 -21.19 -15.31
CA ALA A 37 0.43 -20.05 -16.23
C ALA A 37 -0.44 -18.86 -15.76
N GLY A 38 -1.65 -19.14 -15.26
CA GLY A 38 -2.54 -18.16 -14.65
C GLY A 38 -1.91 -17.51 -13.41
N GLN A 39 -1.28 -18.31 -12.55
CA GLN A 39 -0.53 -17.81 -11.39
C GLN A 39 0.63 -16.89 -11.83
N HIS A 40 1.43 -17.30 -12.82
CA HIS A 40 2.51 -16.44 -13.36
C HIS A 40 1.95 -15.12 -13.91
N ASN A 41 0.84 -15.15 -14.65
CA ASN A 41 0.21 -13.94 -15.16
C ASN A 41 -0.23 -13.02 -14.01
N MET A 42 -0.90 -13.55 -12.99
CA MET A 42 -1.30 -12.78 -11.81
C MET A 42 -0.09 -12.22 -11.05
N MET A 43 0.97 -13.00 -10.85
CA MET A 43 2.21 -12.52 -10.24
C MET A 43 2.79 -11.34 -11.03
N SER A 44 2.81 -11.40 -12.36
CA SER A 44 3.25 -10.29 -13.21
C SER A 44 2.38 -9.04 -13.01
N LYS A 45 1.05 -9.19 -13.00
CA LYS A 45 0.11 -8.07 -12.78
C LYS A 45 0.31 -7.42 -11.41
N VAL A 46 0.44 -8.22 -10.36
CA VAL A 46 0.67 -7.75 -8.99
C VAL A 46 2.07 -7.11 -8.85
N PHE A 47 3.08 -7.68 -9.49
CA PHE A 47 4.46 -7.18 -9.42
C PHE A 47 4.58 -5.79 -10.04
N HIS A 48 4.05 -5.63 -11.25
CA HIS A 48 4.21 -4.39 -12.04
C HIS A 48 3.11 -3.37 -11.80
N GLY A 49 1.99 -3.79 -11.21
CA GLY A 49 0.72 -3.07 -11.22
C GLY A 49 -0.04 -3.25 -12.53
N SER A 50 -1.36 -3.35 -12.44
CA SER A 50 -2.28 -3.31 -13.57
C SER A 50 -3.64 -2.80 -13.11
N ALA A 51 -4.59 -2.59 -14.03
CA ALA A 51 -5.96 -2.24 -13.65
C ALA A 51 -6.51 -3.27 -12.64
N GLY A 52 -6.91 -2.80 -11.45
CA GLY A 52 -7.38 -3.63 -10.33
C GLY A 52 -6.30 -4.29 -9.45
N TYR A 53 -5.01 -4.04 -9.71
CA TYR A 53 -3.89 -4.60 -8.95
C TYR A 53 -2.87 -3.51 -8.59
N ALA A 54 -2.75 -3.21 -7.30
CA ALA A 54 -1.69 -2.33 -6.82
C ALA A 54 -0.31 -2.98 -7.03
N SER A 55 0.63 -2.20 -7.56
CA SER A 55 2.03 -2.61 -7.76
C SER A 55 2.74 -2.79 -6.42
N VAL A 56 3.30 -3.97 -6.15
CA VAL A 56 4.16 -4.16 -4.95
C VAL A 56 5.46 -3.38 -5.04
N VAL A 57 5.95 -3.13 -6.25
CA VAL A 57 7.14 -2.29 -6.45
C VAL A 57 6.84 -0.88 -5.97
N ASP A 58 5.65 -0.35 -6.28
CA ASP A 58 5.25 0.99 -5.84
C ASP A 58 5.02 0.99 -4.33
N LYS A 59 4.43 -0.07 -3.75
CA LYS A 59 4.30 -0.22 -2.30
C LYS A 59 5.66 -0.15 -1.59
N LEU A 60 6.69 -0.82 -2.12
CA LEU A 60 8.05 -0.78 -1.56
C LEU A 60 8.64 0.62 -1.68
N LEU A 61 8.60 1.22 -2.88
CA LEU A 61 9.21 2.53 -3.13
C LEU A 61 8.52 3.65 -2.35
N ASP A 62 7.24 3.48 -2.01
CA ASP A 62 6.48 4.38 -1.13
C ASP A 62 6.67 4.07 0.37
N GLY A 63 7.38 3.00 0.73
CA GLY A 63 7.56 2.56 2.11
C GLY A 63 6.24 2.19 2.80
N LYS A 64 5.29 1.59 2.06
CA LYS A 64 3.95 1.23 2.58
C LYS A 64 3.92 -0.20 3.14
N GLY A 65 3.09 -0.40 4.16
CA GLY A 65 2.87 -1.71 4.77
C GLY A 65 4.15 -2.28 5.41
N PRO A 66 4.49 -3.56 5.17
CA PRO A 66 5.70 -4.18 5.75
C PRO A 66 6.99 -3.42 5.41
N TYR A 67 7.03 -2.75 4.25
CA TYR A 67 8.21 -2.05 3.76
C TYR A 67 8.53 -0.77 4.51
N ALA A 68 7.61 -0.22 5.31
CA ALA A 68 7.90 0.93 6.17
C ALA A 68 9.09 0.65 7.11
N SER A 69 9.23 -0.60 7.54
CA SER A 69 10.29 -1.04 8.46
C SER A 69 11.69 -1.09 7.81
N VAL A 70 11.76 -1.09 6.48
CA VAL A 70 13.00 -1.18 5.67
C VAL A 70 13.74 0.16 5.59
N PHE A 71 13.00 1.25 5.77
CA PHE A 71 13.49 2.61 5.53
C PHE A 71 13.53 3.44 6.81
N ASN A 72 14.52 4.32 6.88
CA ASN A 72 14.50 5.51 7.71
C ASN A 72 13.85 6.64 6.89
N LYS A 73 12.91 7.36 7.51
CA LYS A 73 12.31 8.56 6.92
C LYS A 73 13.18 9.75 7.29
N LEU A 74 13.75 10.41 6.28
CA LEU A 74 14.52 11.65 6.46
C LEU A 74 13.77 12.82 5.83
N PRO A 75 13.93 14.05 6.35
CA PRO A 75 13.39 15.24 5.70
C PRO A 75 13.97 15.37 4.29
N ILE A 76 13.19 15.92 3.36
CA ILE A 76 13.65 16.16 1.99
C ILE A 76 14.78 17.20 2.01
N GLU A 77 15.91 16.84 1.39
CA GLU A 77 16.98 17.78 1.08
C GLU A 77 16.59 18.59 -0.17
N ASN A 78 16.80 19.92 -0.13
CA ASN A 78 16.49 20.80 -1.25
C ASN A 78 17.25 20.40 -2.52
N ASN A 79 16.59 20.52 -3.68
CA ASN A 79 17.16 20.30 -5.01
C ASN A 79 17.70 18.89 -5.28
N ARG A 80 17.09 17.86 -4.69
CA ARG A 80 17.48 16.46 -4.90
C ARG A 80 16.63 15.78 -5.97
N GLU A 81 17.27 14.91 -6.76
CA GLU A 81 16.62 14.14 -7.83
C GLU A 81 15.46 13.30 -7.30
N GLY A 82 14.33 13.30 -8.03
CA GLY A 82 13.15 12.51 -7.67
C GLY A 82 12.31 13.08 -6.53
N ASN A 83 12.63 14.28 -6.02
CA ASN A 83 11.81 14.93 -4.98
C ASN A 83 10.35 15.14 -5.41
N ASP A 84 10.12 15.47 -6.68
CA ASP A 84 8.77 15.69 -7.23
C ASP A 84 7.91 14.41 -7.25
N GLU A 85 8.54 13.24 -7.22
CA GLU A 85 7.87 11.94 -7.24
C GLU A 85 7.56 11.40 -5.84
N ARG A 86 7.90 12.13 -4.76
CA ARG A 86 7.75 11.68 -3.37
C ARG A 86 6.44 12.18 -2.76
N PRO A 87 5.35 11.38 -2.77
CA PRO A 87 4.06 11.80 -2.23
C PRO A 87 4.09 12.02 -0.71
N SER A 88 5.07 11.44 -0.01
CA SER A 88 5.12 11.43 1.45
C SER A 88 5.79 12.66 2.06
N GLY A 89 6.43 13.53 1.27
CA GLY A 89 7.22 14.66 1.78
C GLY A 89 8.49 14.25 2.54
N HIS A 90 8.93 13.00 2.42
CA HIS A 90 10.13 12.46 3.08
C HIS A 90 10.97 11.65 2.11
N MET A 91 12.29 11.60 2.36
CA MET A 91 13.19 10.66 1.70
C MET A 91 13.16 9.32 2.43
N LEU A 92 13.08 8.22 1.68
CA LEU A 92 13.13 6.87 2.23
C LEU A 92 14.52 6.29 2.03
N VAL A 93 15.30 6.26 3.09
CA VAL A 93 16.68 5.75 3.08
C VAL A 93 16.71 4.35 3.64
N MET A 94 17.18 3.38 2.86
CA MET A 94 17.29 1.98 3.30
C MET A 94 18.21 1.86 4.51
N LYS A 95 17.79 1.11 5.54
CA LYS A 95 18.58 0.86 6.75
C LYS A 95 19.83 0.01 6.47
N ASP A 96 20.90 0.24 7.22
CA ASP A 96 22.18 -0.45 7.05
C ASP A 96 22.07 -1.98 7.20
N ILE A 97 21.25 -2.46 8.15
CA ILE A 97 20.97 -3.90 8.33
C ILE A 97 20.36 -4.55 7.07
N VAL A 98 19.62 -3.78 6.26
CA VAL A 98 19.00 -4.26 5.02
C VAL A 98 20.03 -4.35 3.91
N SER A 99 20.94 -3.37 3.82
CA SER A 99 21.92 -3.28 2.73
C SER A 99 23.19 -4.10 2.98
N CYS A 100 23.46 -4.49 4.23
CA CYS A 100 24.72 -5.08 4.68
C CYS A 100 25.95 -4.20 4.35
N ASN A 101 25.76 -2.88 4.31
CA ASN A 101 26.81 -1.93 3.94
C ASN A 101 26.71 -0.70 4.84
N GLU A 102 27.48 -0.71 5.93
CA GLU A 102 27.53 0.39 6.90
C GLU A 102 27.93 1.71 6.24
N GLY A 103 27.14 2.76 6.51
CA GLY A 103 27.40 4.11 6.00
C GLY A 103 26.97 4.38 4.56
N ALA A 104 26.55 3.36 3.79
CA ALA A 104 26.02 3.55 2.45
C ALA A 104 24.56 4.00 2.48
N LYS A 105 24.21 5.03 1.72
CA LYS A 105 22.86 5.60 1.67
C LYS A 105 22.19 5.27 0.35
N TYR A 106 21.28 4.29 0.39
CA TYR A 106 20.42 3.94 -0.73
C TYR A 106 19.04 4.56 -0.54
N VAL A 107 18.69 5.51 -1.41
CA VAL A 107 17.44 6.27 -1.30
C VAL A 107 16.46 5.78 -2.36
N ALA A 108 15.24 5.46 -1.96
CA ALA A 108 14.20 5.07 -2.90
C ALA A 108 13.91 6.22 -3.89
N GLN A 109 13.62 5.83 -5.13
CA GLN A 109 13.45 6.73 -6.29
C GLN A 109 14.72 7.44 -6.76
N GLU A 110 15.90 7.11 -6.25
CA GLU A 110 17.17 7.68 -6.72
C GLU A 110 18.10 6.61 -7.32
N ARG A 111 18.92 7.00 -8.30
CA ARG A 111 20.16 6.32 -8.74
C ARG A 111 20.08 4.78 -8.77
N GLY A 112 19.17 4.24 -9.57
CA GLY A 112 19.03 2.79 -9.77
C GLY A 112 18.29 2.05 -8.65
N PHE A 113 17.80 2.76 -7.63
CA PHE A 113 16.79 2.28 -6.70
C PHE A 113 15.41 2.88 -7.05
N ASN A 114 14.98 2.64 -8.28
CA ASN A 114 13.70 3.12 -8.80
C ASN A 114 12.90 1.98 -9.44
N LYS A 115 11.67 2.27 -9.84
CA LYS A 115 10.75 1.28 -10.42
C LYS A 115 11.32 0.58 -11.65
N GLU A 116 11.98 1.33 -12.52
CA GLU A 116 12.55 0.78 -13.75
C GLU A 116 13.64 -0.26 -13.45
N ALA A 117 14.59 0.07 -12.57
CA ALA A 117 15.66 -0.83 -12.19
C ALA A 117 15.12 -2.10 -11.52
N ILE A 118 14.10 -1.99 -10.66
CA ILE A 118 13.52 -3.15 -9.98
C ILE A 118 12.76 -4.06 -10.96
N THR A 119 12.01 -3.49 -11.90
CA THR A 119 11.11 -4.23 -12.79
C THR A 119 11.77 -4.85 -14.01
N LYS A 120 13.01 -4.48 -14.34
CA LYS A 120 13.75 -5.01 -15.50
C LYS A 120 14.96 -5.83 -15.08
N ASN A 121 15.36 -6.82 -15.88
CA ASN A 121 16.66 -7.50 -15.79
C ASN A 121 17.45 -7.21 -17.07
N GLY A 122 18.42 -6.30 -16.98
CA GLY A 122 18.95 -5.61 -18.14
C GLY A 122 17.84 -4.78 -18.79
N GLU A 123 17.61 -4.96 -20.09
CA GLU A 123 16.56 -4.24 -20.82
C GLU A 123 15.18 -4.91 -20.75
N LYS A 124 15.13 -6.18 -20.34
CA LYS A 124 13.90 -6.99 -20.38
C LYS A 124 13.09 -6.86 -19.10
N LYS A 125 11.80 -6.62 -19.23
CA LYS A 125 10.85 -6.64 -18.10
C LYS A 125 10.81 -8.04 -17.47
N LEU A 126 10.74 -8.11 -16.14
CA LEU A 126 10.61 -9.37 -15.41
C LEU A 126 9.25 -10.01 -15.70
N GLU A 127 9.26 -11.21 -16.29
CA GLU A 127 8.05 -11.98 -16.54
C GLU A 127 7.56 -12.71 -15.28
N GLY A 128 6.27 -13.01 -15.26
CA GLY A 128 5.62 -13.74 -14.16
C GLY A 128 6.28 -15.06 -13.78
N ARG A 129 6.81 -15.79 -14.77
CA ARG A 129 7.58 -17.02 -14.54
C ARG A 129 8.86 -16.75 -13.73
N ASN A 130 9.63 -15.74 -14.11
CA ASN A 130 10.88 -15.38 -13.44
C ASN A 130 10.61 -14.91 -12.00
N ILE A 131 9.51 -14.19 -11.80
CA ILE A 131 9.04 -13.78 -10.46
C ILE A 131 8.67 -15.02 -9.64
N GLY A 132 7.92 -15.98 -10.21
CA GLY A 132 7.59 -17.26 -9.58
C GLY A 132 8.82 -18.06 -9.14
N GLU A 133 9.80 -18.21 -10.02
CA GLU A 133 11.04 -18.95 -9.74
C GLU A 133 11.87 -18.30 -8.61
N ARG A 134 11.93 -16.96 -8.57
CA ARG A 134 12.57 -16.20 -7.48
C ARG A 134 11.86 -16.40 -6.15
N ALA A 135 10.54 -16.32 -6.13
CA ALA A 135 9.75 -16.53 -4.92
C ALA A 135 10.00 -17.93 -4.34
N ILE A 136 9.98 -18.98 -5.19
CA ILE A 136 10.25 -20.36 -4.78
C ILE A 136 11.64 -20.50 -4.18
N THR A 137 12.66 -19.95 -4.86
CA THR A 137 14.06 -20.02 -4.41
C THR A 137 14.24 -19.30 -3.07
N SER A 138 13.64 -18.12 -2.92
CA SER A 138 13.73 -17.31 -1.71
C SER A 138 13.01 -17.98 -0.53
N THR A 139 11.83 -18.57 -0.76
CA THR A 139 11.12 -19.35 0.25
C THR A 139 11.94 -20.58 0.69
N ALA A 140 12.59 -21.29 -0.24
CA ALA A 140 13.39 -22.45 0.11
C ALA A 140 14.58 -22.09 1.01
N ASN A 141 15.31 -21.03 0.66
CA ASN A 141 16.43 -20.53 1.46
C ASN A 141 15.99 -19.92 2.79
N TYR A 142 14.84 -19.25 2.83
CA TYR A 142 14.23 -18.75 4.06
C TYR A 142 14.03 -19.89 5.08
N LYS A 143 13.59 -21.08 4.65
CA LYS A 143 13.43 -22.23 5.55
C LYS A 143 14.74 -22.70 6.17
N PHE A 144 15.85 -22.67 5.41
CA PHE A 144 17.17 -22.94 5.96
C PHE A 144 17.62 -21.84 6.92
N ALA A 145 17.37 -20.57 6.58
CA ALA A 145 17.65 -19.44 7.47
C ALA A 145 16.88 -19.54 8.79
N LEU A 146 15.63 -20.00 8.77
CA LEU A 146 14.85 -20.26 9.98
C LEU A 146 15.49 -21.31 10.89
N LYS A 147 16.04 -22.38 10.31
CA LYS A 147 16.75 -23.40 11.09
C LYS A 147 17.91 -22.78 11.87
N TYR A 148 18.74 -21.97 11.21
CA TYR A 148 19.86 -21.31 11.88
C TYR A 148 19.41 -20.22 12.86
N CYS A 149 18.28 -19.55 12.58
CA CYS A 149 17.67 -18.63 13.52
C CYS A 149 17.24 -19.35 14.81
N ASP A 150 16.60 -20.52 14.69
CA ASP A 150 16.20 -21.34 15.84
C ASP A 150 17.43 -21.86 16.62
N GLU A 151 18.53 -22.20 15.93
CA GLU A 151 19.78 -22.60 16.58
C GLU A 151 20.42 -21.45 17.38
N TYR A 152 20.27 -20.21 16.91
CA TYR A 152 20.78 -19.01 17.59
C TYR A 152 19.87 -18.55 18.73
N CYS A 153 18.56 -18.60 18.53
CA CYS A 153 17.56 -18.11 19.48
C CYS A 153 17.24 -19.19 20.51
N GLN A 154 17.49 -18.90 21.79
CA GLN A 154 17.09 -19.79 22.88
C GLN A 154 15.60 -19.59 23.14
N ASP A 155 14.78 -20.60 22.86
CA ASP A 155 13.31 -20.56 23.00
C ASP A 155 12.63 -19.41 22.23
N GLY A 156 13.15 -19.11 21.03
CA GLY A 156 12.61 -18.04 20.18
C GLY A 156 12.94 -16.62 20.66
N LYS A 157 13.80 -16.49 21.69
CA LYS A 157 14.32 -15.21 22.17
C LYS A 157 15.79 -15.05 21.79
N LEU A 158 16.20 -13.80 21.56
CA LEU A 158 17.62 -13.48 21.40
C LEU A 158 18.35 -13.79 22.71
N PRO A 159 19.57 -14.36 22.64
CA PRO A 159 20.43 -14.48 23.81
C PRO A 159 20.62 -13.12 24.51
N SER A 160 20.78 -13.12 25.83
CA SER A 160 20.95 -11.89 26.61
C SER A 160 22.10 -11.04 26.07
N GLY A 161 21.85 -9.74 25.89
CA GLY A 161 22.82 -8.77 25.37
C GLY A 161 23.10 -8.87 23.87
N LYS A 162 22.34 -9.68 23.12
CA LYS A 162 22.44 -9.79 21.66
C LYS A 162 21.32 -9.03 20.96
N SER A 163 21.70 -8.41 19.85
CA SER A 163 20.82 -7.62 18.99
C SER A 163 20.28 -8.46 17.83
N LEU A 164 19.34 -7.88 17.08
CA LEU A 164 18.88 -8.45 15.80
C LEU A 164 20.04 -8.60 14.81
N ASP A 165 20.94 -7.61 14.77
CA ASP A 165 22.10 -7.57 13.87
C ASP A 165 23.03 -8.77 14.12
N ASP A 166 23.25 -9.15 15.39
CA ASP A 166 24.04 -10.33 15.76
C ASP A 166 23.42 -11.63 15.24
N MET A 167 22.09 -11.79 15.41
CA MET A 167 21.37 -12.96 14.91
C MET A 167 21.42 -13.03 13.38
N VAL A 168 21.19 -11.89 12.71
CA VAL A 168 21.22 -11.81 11.26
C VAL A 168 22.63 -12.11 10.72
N LEU A 169 23.68 -11.63 11.38
CA LEU A 169 25.06 -11.95 11.04
C LEU A 169 25.35 -13.46 11.17
N TYR A 170 24.95 -14.07 12.29
CA TYR A 170 25.09 -15.51 12.50
C TYR A 170 24.38 -16.32 11.41
N VAL A 171 23.12 -15.99 11.11
CA VAL A 171 22.35 -16.69 10.07
C VAL A 171 23.01 -16.53 8.70
N ARG A 172 23.54 -15.34 8.37
CA ARG A 172 24.26 -15.12 7.11
C ARG A 172 25.52 -15.98 7.01
N GLN A 173 26.30 -16.09 8.07
CA GLN A 173 27.51 -16.94 8.13
C GLN A 173 27.17 -18.41 7.90
N LYS A 174 26.17 -18.94 8.62
CA LYS A 174 25.70 -20.32 8.43
C LYS A 174 25.14 -20.56 7.02
N MET A 175 24.37 -19.61 6.49
CA MET A 175 23.84 -19.69 5.13
C MET A 175 24.92 -19.62 4.06
N TYR A 176 26.00 -18.85 4.28
CA TYR A 176 27.15 -18.78 3.38
C TYR A 176 27.81 -20.15 3.23
N VAL A 177 28.15 -20.79 4.36
CA VAL A 177 28.74 -22.14 4.38
C VAL A 177 27.77 -23.16 3.76
N HIS A 178 26.49 -23.10 4.12
CA HIS A 178 25.47 -24.02 3.62
C HIS A 178 25.30 -23.95 2.09
N LEU A 179 25.21 -22.75 1.53
CA LEU A 179 24.94 -22.55 0.10
C LEU A 179 26.19 -22.68 -0.78
N ARG A 180 27.39 -22.41 -0.24
CA ARG A 180 28.67 -22.59 -0.97
C ARG A 180 29.22 -24.01 -0.86
N GLY A 181 29.05 -24.67 0.28
CA GLY A 181 29.38 -26.09 0.47
C GLY A 181 28.35 -27.06 -0.09
N GLY A 182 27.12 -26.59 -0.35
CA GLY A 182 26.04 -27.40 -0.89
C GLY A 182 26.26 -27.82 -2.36
N LYS A 183 26.15 -29.12 -2.63
CA LYS A 183 26.18 -29.73 -4.00
C LYS A 183 25.07 -29.23 -4.96
N ASN A 184 24.20 -28.31 -4.51
CA ASN A 184 22.97 -27.89 -5.19
C ASN A 184 23.12 -26.71 -6.16
N ASN A 185 24.31 -26.17 -6.38
CA ASN A 185 24.55 -25.33 -7.57
C ASN A 185 24.56 -26.23 -8.83
N ARG A 186 23.37 -26.68 -9.25
CA ARG A 186 23.13 -27.53 -10.43
C ARG A 186 23.72 -26.95 -11.72
N THR A 187 24.00 -25.66 -11.76
CA THR A 187 24.64 -24.97 -12.89
C THR A 187 26.17 -24.90 -12.80
N SER A 188 26.78 -24.86 -11.60
CA SER A 188 28.24 -24.86 -11.48
C SER A 188 28.83 -26.27 -11.46
N ASN A 189 28.07 -27.28 -11.01
CA ASN A 189 28.55 -28.67 -10.96
C ASN A 189 28.68 -29.34 -12.33
N ARG A 190 28.12 -28.79 -13.42
CA ARG A 190 28.40 -29.32 -14.77
C ARG A 190 29.81 -29.02 -15.27
N ARG A 191 30.54 -28.07 -14.67
CA ARG A 191 31.94 -27.77 -15.03
C ARG A 191 32.97 -28.44 -14.12
N ALA A 192 32.54 -29.09 -13.03
CA ALA A 192 33.44 -29.73 -12.06
C ALA A 192 33.77 -31.20 -12.38
N ALA A 193 33.14 -31.82 -13.39
CA ALA A 193 33.39 -33.21 -13.77
C ALA A 193 34.77 -33.47 -14.41
N GLY A 194 35.67 -32.48 -14.44
CA GLY A 194 37.04 -32.62 -14.97
C GLY A 194 38.09 -31.78 -14.24
N SER A 195 37.81 -31.36 -13.00
CA SER A 195 38.75 -30.57 -12.20
C SER A 195 39.12 -31.35 -10.95
N ASP A 196 40.32 -31.95 -10.92
CA ASP A 196 40.91 -32.66 -9.76
C ASP A 196 41.24 -31.73 -8.57
N LYS A 197 40.79 -30.48 -8.58
CA LYS A 197 40.99 -29.58 -7.44
C LYS A 197 40.09 -30.03 -6.28
N PRO A 198 40.66 -30.29 -5.08
CA PRO A 198 39.88 -30.62 -3.90
C PRO A 198 38.85 -29.52 -3.66
N ALA A 199 37.62 -29.91 -3.30
CA ALA A 199 36.56 -28.97 -2.99
C ALA A 199 37.04 -27.99 -1.92
N LYS A 200 37.13 -26.70 -2.25
CA LYS A 200 37.51 -25.67 -1.29
C LYS A 200 36.51 -25.73 -0.12
N GLU A 201 37.01 -25.99 1.08
CA GLU A 201 36.20 -25.89 2.29
C GLU A 201 35.88 -24.41 2.53
N PHE A 202 34.60 -24.11 2.72
CA PHE A 202 34.14 -22.75 3.00
C PHE A 202 33.86 -22.65 4.49
N VAL A 203 34.59 -21.77 5.18
CA VAL A 203 34.41 -21.47 6.60
C VAL A 203 33.59 -20.19 6.80
N GLU A 204 33.07 -19.97 8.01
CA GLU A 204 32.19 -18.83 8.31
C GLU A 204 32.93 -17.48 8.25
N GLU A 205 34.22 -17.49 8.60
CA GLU A 205 35.12 -16.36 8.61
C GLU A 205 35.44 -15.85 7.18
N ASP A 206 35.29 -16.71 6.18
CA ASP A 206 35.51 -16.37 4.76
C ASP A 206 34.31 -15.62 4.15
N MET A 207 33.23 -15.38 4.91
CA MET A 207 32.05 -14.72 4.39
C MET A 207 32.34 -13.24 4.07
N PRO A 208 32.11 -12.78 2.82
CA PRO A 208 32.23 -11.36 2.50
C PRO A 208 31.29 -10.50 3.34
N ALA A 209 31.77 -9.34 3.81
CA ALA A 209 30.98 -8.42 4.65
C ALA A 209 29.61 -8.03 4.03
N LYS A 210 29.55 -7.92 2.69
CA LYS A 210 28.35 -7.56 1.92
C LYS A 210 27.58 -8.77 1.37
N TYR A 211 27.86 -9.98 1.85
CA TYR A 211 27.23 -11.20 1.37
C TYR A 211 25.74 -11.27 1.72
N MET A 212 24.89 -11.53 0.73
CA MET A 212 23.47 -11.80 0.91
C MET A 212 23.15 -13.14 0.23
N PHE A 213 22.42 -14.02 0.91
CA PHE A 213 21.87 -15.21 0.29
C PHE A 213 20.52 -14.88 -0.38
N ASN A 214 20.11 -15.66 -1.38
CA ASN A 214 18.82 -15.46 -2.04
C ASN A 214 17.67 -15.63 -1.02
N GLY A 215 16.92 -14.58 -0.71
CA GLY A 215 15.88 -14.60 0.33
C GLY A 215 16.34 -14.06 1.68
N TYR A 216 17.51 -13.42 1.74
CA TYR A 216 17.99 -12.65 2.89
C TYR A 216 16.97 -11.59 3.32
N LEU A 217 16.47 -10.77 2.40
CA LEU A 217 15.49 -9.74 2.75
C LEU A 217 14.14 -10.33 3.16
N VAL A 218 13.76 -11.49 2.60
CA VAL A 218 12.56 -12.21 3.03
C VAL A 218 12.70 -12.64 4.50
N PHE A 219 13.87 -13.17 4.87
CA PHE A 219 14.17 -13.55 6.25
C PHE A 219 14.20 -12.34 7.19
N LEU A 220 14.88 -11.26 6.78
CA LEU A 220 15.01 -10.05 7.59
C LEU A 220 13.65 -9.36 7.85
N LEU A 221 12.76 -9.31 6.86
CA LEU A 221 11.45 -8.68 7.03
C LEU A 221 10.47 -9.60 7.76
N TYR A 222 10.34 -10.85 7.31
CA TYR A 222 9.25 -11.77 7.70
C TYR A 222 9.71 -12.95 8.56
N GLY A 223 10.92 -12.92 9.09
CA GLY A 223 11.40 -13.90 10.07
C GLY A 223 10.67 -13.76 11.42
N PRO A 224 10.87 -14.71 12.35
CA PRO A 224 10.25 -14.69 13.68
C PRO A 224 10.54 -13.41 14.49
N LEU A 225 11.71 -12.82 14.27
CA LEU A 225 12.16 -11.56 14.85
C LEU A 225 12.35 -10.49 13.76
N GLY A 226 11.61 -10.62 12.65
CA GLY A 226 11.76 -9.78 11.47
C GLY A 226 11.26 -8.35 11.69
N LEU A 227 11.77 -7.44 10.87
CA LEU A 227 11.56 -5.99 11.03
C LEU A 227 10.09 -5.55 11.00
N CYS A 228 9.21 -6.28 10.30
CA CYS A 228 7.82 -5.87 10.13
C CYS A 228 6.84 -6.53 11.12
N GLY A 229 7.27 -7.53 11.90
CA GLY A 229 6.40 -8.26 12.82
C GLY A 229 5.26 -9.05 12.15
N ILE A 230 5.29 -9.20 10.82
CA ILE A 230 4.30 -9.94 10.03
C ILE A 230 4.97 -11.20 9.47
N THR A 231 4.25 -12.32 9.48
CA THR A 231 4.68 -13.56 8.82
C THR A 231 3.80 -13.81 7.60
N LEU A 232 4.40 -14.11 6.45
CA LEU A 232 3.65 -14.54 5.27
C LEU A 232 3.27 -16.02 5.41
N SER A 233 2.04 -16.41 5.06
CA SER A 233 1.61 -17.80 5.18
C SER A 233 2.43 -18.74 4.29
N CYS A 234 2.91 -18.25 3.14
CA CYS A 234 3.78 -19.01 2.24
C CYS A 234 5.16 -19.34 2.81
N LEU A 235 5.53 -18.72 3.93
CA LEU A 235 6.78 -18.91 4.66
C LEU A 235 6.66 -19.83 5.88
N SER A 236 5.45 -20.29 6.22
CA SER A 236 5.21 -21.24 7.31
C SER A 236 6.14 -22.46 7.23
N LYS A 237 6.72 -22.85 8.39
CA LYS A 237 7.68 -23.97 8.49
C LYS A 237 7.11 -25.23 7.84
N ASP A 238 5.88 -25.56 8.21
CA ASP A 238 5.16 -26.76 7.76
C ASP A 238 4.29 -26.51 6.51
N GLY A 239 4.09 -25.24 6.13
CA GLY A 239 3.14 -24.88 5.09
C GLY A 239 1.67 -25.14 5.49
N SER A 240 1.43 -25.39 6.79
CA SER A 240 0.11 -25.65 7.37
C SER A 240 -0.84 -24.46 7.23
N ASP A 241 -0.29 -23.25 7.24
CA ASP A 241 -1.06 -22.01 7.16
C ASP A 241 -1.63 -21.77 5.76
N ILE A 242 -1.07 -22.46 4.74
CA ILE A 242 -1.61 -22.46 3.38
C ILE A 242 -2.66 -23.56 3.28
N LYS A 243 -3.89 -23.27 3.67
CA LYS A 243 -5.04 -24.12 3.32
C LYS A 243 -5.22 -24.10 1.80
N LYS A 244 -4.59 -25.04 1.11
CA LYS A 244 -4.81 -25.28 -0.33
C LYS A 244 -6.29 -25.59 -0.52
N LYS A 245 -7.09 -24.60 -0.91
CA LYS A 245 -8.45 -24.85 -1.36
C LYS A 245 -8.35 -25.74 -2.60
N GLY A 246 -8.87 -26.96 -2.51
CA GLY A 246 -8.91 -27.85 -3.65
C GLY A 246 -9.64 -27.18 -4.83
N ARG A 247 -9.29 -27.55 -6.07
CA ARG A 247 -9.96 -27.03 -7.28
C ARG A 247 -11.48 -27.19 -7.20
N ALA A 248 -11.97 -28.26 -6.57
CA ALA A 248 -13.39 -28.47 -6.33
C ALA A 248 -13.99 -27.38 -5.45
N ALA A 249 -13.40 -27.09 -4.28
CA ALA A 249 -13.87 -26.04 -3.38
C ALA A 249 -13.83 -24.64 -4.01
N ALA A 250 -12.80 -24.36 -4.82
CA ALA A 250 -12.74 -23.11 -5.58
C ALA A 250 -13.89 -23.02 -6.60
N ARG A 251 -14.17 -24.09 -7.36
CA ARG A 251 -15.30 -24.16 -8.29
C ARG A 251 -16.64 -24.05 -7.57
N THR A 252 -16.80 -24.66 -6.40
CA THR A 252 -18.02 -24.55 -5.60
C THR A 252 -18.25 -23.11 -5.18
N LYS A 253 -17.24 -22.43 -4.64
CA LYS A 253 -17.35 -21.02 -4.26
C LYS A 253 -17.62 -20.11 -5.47
N GLU A 254 -17.00 -20.37 -6.62
CA GLU A 254 -17.29 -19.63 -7.85
C GLU A 254 -18.72 -19.88 -8.34
N MET A 255 -19.21 -21.12 -8.25
CA MET A 255 -20.60 -21.45 -8.55
C MET A 255 -21.57 -20.80 -7.56
N GLU A 256 -21.25 -20.74 -6.27
CA GLU A 256 -22.03 -20.05 -5.25
C GLU A 256 -22.07 -18.54 -5.50
N VAL A 257 -20.94 -17.92 -5.85
CA VAL A 257 -20.91 -16.49 -6.23
C VAL A 257 -21.74 -16.25 -7.48
N LYS A 258 -21.59 -17.07 -8.52
CA LYS A 258 -22.42 -16.96 -9.74
C LYS A 258 -23.90 -17.25 -9.47
N ALA A 259 -24.22 -18.16 -8.56
CA ALA A 259 -25.58 -18.44 -8.14
C ALA A 259 -26.16 -17.27 -7.36
N ALA A 260 -25.40 -16.70 -6.42
CA ALA A 260 -25.77 -15.51 -5.67
C ALA A 260 -25.99 -14.30 -6.61
N GLU A 261 -25.12 -14.11 -7.61
CA GLU A 261 -25.29 -13.10 -8.67
C GLU A 261 -26.57 -13.32 -9.47
N ARG A 262 -26.93 -14.57 -9.79
CA ARG A 262 -28.20 -14.90 -10.47
C ARG A 262 -29.41 -14.67 -9.57
N THR A 263 -29.36 -15.07 -8.30
CA THR A 263 -30.48 -14.87 -7.36
C THR A 263 -30.68 -13.40 -7.00
N ALA A 264 -29.61 -12.60 -6.99
CA ALA A 264 -29.71 -11.15 -6.82
C ALA A 264 -30.38 -10.47 -8.03
N ASP A 265 -30.34 -11.10 -9.21
CA ASP A 265 -31.02 -10.65 -10.43
C ASP A 265 -32.48 -11.15 -10.50
N ASP A 266 -32.84 -12.19 -9.74
CA ASP A 266 -34.15 -12.86 -9.77
C ASP A 266 -35.21 -12.19 -8.86
N GLY A 267 -34.87 -11.10 -8.17
CA GLY A 267 -35.81 -10.30 -7.37
C GLY A 267 -36.80 -9.46 -8.20
N GLY A 268 -36.67 -9.43 -9.53
CA GLY A 268 -37.60 -8.79 -10.43
C GLY A 268 -38.75 -9.73 -10.78
N THR A 269 -39.91 -9.56 -10.12
CA THR A 269 -41.20 -10.23 -10.41
C THR A 269 -41.37 -10.65 -11.87
N GLY A 270 -41.18 -11.94 -12.17
CA GLY A 270 -41.72 -12.82 -13.23
C GLY A 270 -42.02 -12.35 -14.66
N ILE A 271 -41.85 -11.06 -15.02
CA ILE A 271 -42.29 -10.45 -16.27
C ILE A 271 -41.11 -9.88 -17.07
N TYR A 272 -39.93 -9.73 -16.46
CA TYR A 272 -38.74 -9.15 -17.10
C TYR A 272 -37.74 -10.21 -17.60
N HIS A 273 -38.19 -11.20 -18.39
CA HIS A 273 -37.29 -12.16 -19.04
C HIS A 273 -36.68 -11.68 -20.38
N ARG A 274 -36.62 -10.37 -20.62
CA ARG A 274 -35.76 -9.79 -21.66
C ARG A 274 -35.01 -8.62 -21.05
N GLY A 275 -33.69 -8.73 -21.04
CA GLY A 275 -32.77 -7.89 -20.27
C GLY A 275 -33.19 -6.42 -20.22
N VAL A 276 -33.15 -5.87 -19.00
CA VAL A 276 -33.35 -4.45 -18.70
C VAL A 276 -32.64 -3.64 -19.80
N PRO A 277 -33.38 -2.85 -20.60
CA PRO A 277 -32.80 -2.13 -21.73
C PRO A 277 -31.65 -1.26 -21.24
N VAL A 278 -30.62 -1.11 -22.08
CA VAL A 278 -29.41 -0.34 -21.75
C VAL A 278 -29.74 1.05 -21.18
N LYS A 279 -30.83 1.67 -21.66
CA LYS A 279 -31.33 2.95 -21.16
C LYS A 279 -31.74 2.91 -19.69
N GLU A 280 -32.44 1.87 -19.24
CA GLU A 280 -32.85 1.70 -17.85
C GLU A 280 -31.65 1.39 -16.95
N LYS A 281 -30.71 0.54 -17.42
CA LYS A 281 -29.44 0.32 -16.70
C LYS A 281 -28.64 1.61 -16.53
N LEU A 282 -28.56 2.42 -17.59
CA LEU A 282 -27.91 3.73 -17.55
C LEU A 282 -28.65 4.70 -16.61
N ALA A 283 -29.98 4.68 -16.60
CA ALA A 283 -30.79 5.50 -15.69
C ALA A 283 -30.54 5.12 -14.23
N CYS A 284 -30.56 3.84 -13.89
CA CYS A 284 -30.23 3.35 -12.54
C CYS A 284 -28.79 3.70 -12.13
N ALA A 285 -27.81 3.53 -13.03
CA ALA A 285 -26.43 3.93 -12.77
C ALA A 285 -26.29 5.45 -12.55
N THR A 286 -27.06 6.25 -13.31
CA THR A 286 -27.07 7.71 -13.16
C THR A 286 -27.68 8.13 -11.83
N LEU A 287 -28.78 7.50 -11.40
CA LEU A 287 -29.41 7.73 -10.09
C LEU A 287 -28.47 7.33 -8.94
N ALA A 288 -27.85 6.16 -9.01
CA ALA A 288 -26.87 5.76 -7.98
C ALA A 288 -25.67 6.71 -7.91
N MET A 289 -25.21 7.24 -9.06
CA MET A 289 -24.16 8.26 -9.09
C MET A 289 -24.63 9.61 -8.54
N SER A 290 -25.88 10.02 -8.74
CA SER A 290 -26.40 11.26 -8.15
C SER A 290 -26.55 11.12 -6.63
N GLU A 291 -27.11 10.01 -6.14
CA GLU A 291 -27.22 9.73 -4.70
C GLU A 291 -25.86 9.73 -4.00
N LEU A 292 -24.84 9.14 -4.62
CA LEU A 292 -23.49 9.15 -4.09
C LEU A 292 -22.90 10.56 -4.03
N LYS A 293 -23.12 11.38 -5.07
CA LYS A 293 -22.68 12.79 -5.09
C LYS A 293 -23.40 13.63 -4.04
N ASP A 294 -24.70 13.41 -3.87
CA ASP A 294 -25.50 14.10 -2.86
C ASP A 294 -25.06 13.71 -1.45
N ALA A 295 -24.77 12.43 -1.21
CA ALA A 295 -24.19 11.97 0.05
C ALA A 295 -22.81 12.62 0.33
N GLN A 296 -21.95 12.73 -0.69
CA GLN A 296 -20.65 13.42 -0.57
C GLN A 296 -20.82 14.91 -0.23
N ARG A 297 -21.74 15.59 -0.92
CA ARG A 297 -22.06 16.99 -0.66
C ARG A 297 -22.57 17.19 0.77
N ASN A 298 -23.51 16.35 1.21
CA ASN A 298 -24.07 16.42 2.55
C ASN A 298 -23.00 16.22 3.64
N VAL A 299 -22.09 15.26 3.48
CA VAL A 299 -20.99 15.05 4.45
C VAL A 299 -20.03 16.25 4.46
N ARG A 300 -19.73 16.83 3.29
CA ARG A 300 -18.89 18.04 3.20
C ARG A 300 -19.53 19.24 3.89
N ASP A 301 -20.83 19.45 3.69
CA ASP A 301 -21.57 20.54 4.34
C ASP A 301 -21.60 20.35 5.86
N LEU A 302 -21.79 19.12 6.34
CA LEU A 302 -21.72 18.79 7.77
C LEU A 302 -20.31 19.04 8.36
N LEU A 303 -19.25 18.68 7.64
CA LEU A 303 -17.87 18.96 8.06
C LEU A 303 -17.60 20.47 8.18
N PHE A 304 -18.11 21.25 7.23
CA PHE A 304 -18.00 22.70 7.26
C PHE A 304 -18.72 23.30 8.48
N HIS A 305 -19.97 22.90 8.72
CA HIS A 305 -20.73 23.34 9.89
C HIS A 305 -20.08 22.92 11.22
N ASN A 306 -19.52 21.71 11.28
CA ASN A 306 -18.82 21.22 12.47
C ASN A 306 -17.54 22.04 12.74
N SER A 307 -16.75 22.32 11.69
CA SER A 307 -15.53 23.13 11.79
C SER A 307 -15.83 24.58 12.20
N SER A 308 -16.92 25.16 11.68
CA SER A 308 -17.37 26.50 12.12
C SER A 308 -17.81 26.49 13.58
N SER A 309 -18.51 25.45 14.03
CA SER A 309 -18.92 25.30 15.44
C SER A 309 -17.72 25.12 16.37
N GLU A 310 -16.69 24.39 15.93
CA GLU A 310 -15.42 24.20 16.64
C GLU A 310 -14.71 25.55 16.83
N ALA A 311 -14.58 26.34 15.76
CA ALA A 311 -13.98 27.67 15.80
C ALA A 311 -14.74 28.63 16.74
N ASN A 312 -16.08 28.61 16.71
CA ASN A 312 -16.90 29.40 17.62
C ASN A 312 -16.71 28.99 19.09
N CYS A 313 -16.54 27.69 19.35
CA CYS A 313 -16.30 27.18 20.70
C CYS A 313 -14.91 27.60 21.23
N LEU A 314 -13.88 27.55 20.38
CA LEU A 314 -12.54 28.04 20.71
C LEU A 314 -12.54 29.55 20.98
N ASN A 315 -13.22 30.35 20.16
CA ASN A 315 -13.37 31.79 20.41
C ASN A 315 -14.05 32.09 21.75
N ALA A 316 -15.08 31.32 22.11
CA ALA A 316 -15.75 31.44 23.40
C ALA A 316 -14.84 31.05 24.57
N LEU A 317 -13.98 30.03 24.42
CA LEU A 317 -12.98 29.65 25.41
C LEU A 317 -11.99 30.80 25.65
N THR A 318 -11.45 31.41 24.60
CA THR A 318 -10.55 32.56 24.70
C THR A 318 -11.20 33.74 25.44
N GLN A 319 -12.49 33.99 25.21
CA GLN A 319 -13.24 35.03 25.92
C GLN A 319 -13.42 34.69 27.41
N VAL A 320 -13.74 33.43 27.74
CA VAL A 320 -13.88 32.98 29.13
C VAL A 320 -12.55 33.06 29.87
N ASP A 321 -11.44 32.71 29.22
CA ASP A 321 -10.10 32.86 29.80
C ASP A 321 -9.76 34.32 30.10
N SER A 322 -10.05 35.22 29.16
CA SER A 322 -9.90 36.67 29.36
C SER A 322 -10.81 37.23 30.46
N MET A 323 -11.95 36.59 30.74
CA MET A 323 -12.83 36.96 31.85
C MET A 323 -12.33 36.40 33.19
N LEU A 324 -11.79 35.18 33.19
CA LEU A 324 -11.19 34.55 34.37
C LEU A 324 -10.02 35.38 34.89
N GLU A 325 -9.12 35.81 34.01
CA GLU A 325 -7.97 36.66 34.37
C GLU A 325 -8.42 38.00 34.99
N ARG A 326 -9.49 38.60 34.46
CA ARG A 326 -10.09 39.83 35.00
C ARG A 326 -10.80 39.62 36.35
N ALA A 327 -11.45 38.48 36.55
CA ALA A 327 -12.09 38.15 37.81
C ALA A 327 -11.04 37.84 38.90
N GLU A 328 -9.95 37.18 38.53
CA GLU A 328 -8.82 36.87 39.39
C GLU A 328 -8.13 38.14 39.89
N THR A 329 -7.80 39.06 38.97
CA THR A 329 -7.20 40.36 39.32
C THR A 329 -8.09 41.22 40.22
N ARG A 330 -9.42 41.05 40.17
CA ARG A 330 -10.39 41.76 41.03
C ARG A 330 -10.77 41.02 42.32
N GLY A 331 -10.33 39.77 42.51
CA GLY A 331 -10.70 38.96 43.66
C GLY A 331 -12.16 38.49 43.68
N GLU A 332 -12.83 38.45 42.52
CA GLU A 332 -14.26 38.11 42.38
C GLU A 332 -14.48 36.58 42.42
N ARG A 333 -14.38 35.96 43.61
CA ARG A 333 -14.44 34.49 43.77
C ARG A 333 -15.70 33.83 43.19
N ARG A 334 -16.88 34.47 43.30
CA ARG A 334 -18.14 33.91 42.78
C ARG A 334 -18.13 33.82 41.25
N ASP A 335 -17.67 34.87 40.58
CA ASP A 335 -17.62 34.92 39.11
C ASP A 335 -16.60 33.91 38.57
N MET A 336 -15.48 33.71 39.26
CA MET A 336 -14.51 32.68 38.90
C MET A 336 -15.11 31.27 38.88
N SER A 337 -15.94 30.91 39.87
CA SER A 337 -16.57 29.58 39.92
C SER A 337 -17.49 29.35 38.73
N LEU A 338 -18.32 30.35 38.39
CA LEU A 338 -19.24 30.29 37.25
C LEU A 338 -18.48 30.22 35.92
N LEU A 339 -17.40 30.99 35.77
CA LEU A 339 -16.56 30.98 34.57
C LEU A 339 -15.80 29.67 34.41
N LYS A 340 -15.27 29.08 35.49
CA LYS A 340 -14.65 27.74 35.46
C LYS A 340 -15.63 26.66 35.02
N LYS A 341 -16.86 26.69 35.55
CA LYS A 341 -17.93 25.78 35.13
C LYS A 341 -18.21 25.93 33.62
N ARG A 342 -18.41 27.17 33.15
CA ARG A 342 -18.64 27.45 31.73
C ARG A 342 -17.46 27.01 30.84
N LYS A 343 -16.22 27.15 31.32
CA LYS A 343 -15.01 26.69 30.62
C LYS A 343 -15.04 25.16 30.45
N ASN A 344 -15.39 24.43 31.50
CA ASN A 344 -15.52 22.96 31.44
C ASN A 344 -16.63 22.54 30.46
N ASP A 345 -17.79 23.21 30.49
CA ASP A 345 -18.88 22.94 29.54
C ASP A 345 -18.44 23.15 28.06
N LEU A 346 -17.59 24.15 27.82
CA LEU A 346 -17.02 24.40 26.48
C LEU A 346 -16.00 23.32 26.08
N PHE A 347 -15.19 22.81 27.01
CA PHE A 347 -14.30 21.67 26.73
C PHE A 347 -15.06 20.40 26.37
N ASP A 348 -16.11 20.06 27.12
CA ASP A 348 -16.97 18.92 26.82
C ASP A 348 -17.63 19.05 25.44
N ARG A 349 -18.04 20.26 25.08
CA ARG A 349 -18.58 20.55 23.75
C ARG A 349 -17.52 20.41 22.66
N LEU A 350 -16.30 20.87 22.91
CA LEU A 350 -15.19 20.77 21.95
C LEU A 350 -14.80 19.29 21.71
N ASP A 351 -14.76 18.46 22.75
CA ASP A 351 -14.52 17.02 22.62
C ASP A 351 -15.59 16.33 21.76
N LYS A 352 -16.87 16.65 21.98
CA LYS A 352 -17.98 16.14 21.15
C LYS A 352 -17.86 16.58 19.69
N LEU A 353 -17.47 17.82 19.42
CA LEU A 353 -17.26 18.34 18.07
C LEU A 353 -16.06 17.65 17.39
N SER A 354 -14.99 17.38 18.14
CA SER A 354 -13.80 16.69 17.62
C SER A 354 -14.11 15.23 17.24
N LYS A 355 -14.80 14.48 18.11
CA LYS A 355 -15.27 13.12 17.80
C LYS A 355 -16.15 13.10 16.55
N ARG A 356 -17.15 13.98 16.48
CA ARG A 356 -18.02 14.09 15.31
C ARG A 356 -17.25 14.43 14.03
N LYS A 357 -16.19 15.26 14.11
CA LYS A 357 -15.32 15.58 12.98
C LYS A 357 -14.63 14.33 12.45
N THR A 358 -14.00 13.55 13.34
CA THR A 358 -13.32 12.30 12.95
C THR A 358 -14.28 11.29 12.31
N GLU A 359 -15.51 11.17 12.81
CA GLU A 359 -16.54 10.32 12.21
C GLU A 359 -16.96 10.78 10.80
N LEU A 360 -17.13 12.09 10.62
CA LEU A 360 -17.49 12.67 9.33
C LEU A 360 -16.34 12.58 8.31
N GLU A 361 -15.09 12.74 8.75
CA GLU A 361 -13.89 12.54 7.92
C GLU A 361 -13.77 11.08 7.46
N ALA A 362 -13.93 10.12 8.38
CA ALA A 362 -13.94 8.70 8.04
C ALA A 362 -15.07 8.36 7.04
N LYS A 363 -16.26 8.93 7.23
CA LYS A 363 -17.40 8.76 6.31
C LYS A 363 -17.12 9.39 4.94
N SER A 364 -16.49 10.56 4.90
CA SER A 364 -16.06 11.22 3.66
C SER A 364 -15.07 10.35 2.89
N ASP A 365 -14.07 9.81 3.57
CA ASP A 365 -13.05 8.94 2.97
C ASP A 365 -13.67 7.66 2.42
N MET A 366 -14.62 7.05 3.14
CA MET A 366 -15.37 5.89 2.66
C MET A 366 -16.15 6.21 1.37
N LEU A 367 -16.85 7.34 1.30
CA LEU A 367 -17.58 7.76 0.09
C LEU A 367 -16.63 8.11 -1.08
N MET A 368 -15.45 8.65 -0.78
CA MET A 368 -14.41 8.89 -1.78
C MET A 368 -13.83 7.57 -2.31
N GLN A 369 -13.61 6.58 -1.45
CA GLN A 369 -13.20 5.24 -1.89
C GLN A 369 -14.28 4.59 -2.77
N GLN A 370 -15.56 4.73 -2.42
CA GLN A 370 -16.68 4.25 -3.24
C GLN A 370 -16.74 4.92 -4.63
N THR A 371 -16.39 6.20 -4.74
CA THR A 371 -16.27 6.86 -6.06
C THR A 371 -15.03 6.42 -6.84
N THR A 372 -13.93 6.04 -6.19
CA THR A 372 -12.77 5.44 -6.88
C THR A 372 -13.03 4.01 -7.36
N THR A 373 -13.98 3.29 -6.74
CA THR A 373 -14.59 2.08 -7.33
C THR A 373 -15.51 2.35 -8.52
N LYS A 374 -15.24 3.43 -9.28
CA LYS A 374 -15.59 3.61 -10.69
C LYS A 374 -15.47 2.33 -11.52
N SER A 375 -14.67 1.35 -11.10
CA SER A 375 -14.70 -0.03 -11.60
C SER A 375 -16.10 -0.63 -11.73
N LYS A 376 -17.10 -0.34 -10.89
CA LYS A 376 -18.43 -0.97 -11.03
C LYS A 376 -19.27 -0.32 -12.13
N VAL A 377 -19.37 1.02 -12.15
CA VAL A 377 -20.08 1.75 -13.22
C VAL A 377 -19.33 1.63 -14.55
N GLN A 378 -18.00 1.70 -14.53
CA GLN A 378 -17.15 1.43 -15.69
C GLN A 378 -17.26 -0.03 -16.12
N ALA A 379 -17.32 -1.00 -15.21
CA ALA A 379 -17.58 -2.40 -15.58
C ALA A 379 -18.98 -2.59 -16.16
N TYR A 380 -20.00 -1.86 -15.69
CA TYR A 380 -21.31 -1.86 -16.35
C TYR A 380 -21.22 -1.25 -17.76
N TYR A 381 -20.48 -0.15 -17.93
CA TYR A 381 -20.21 0.45 -19.24
C TYR A 381 -19.44 -0.49 -20.18
N ASP A 382 -18.41 -1.17 -19.66
CA ASP A 382 -17.56 -2.11 -20.38
C ASP A 382 -18.32 -3.42 -20.70
N ALA A 383 -19.22 -3.86 -19.82
CA ALA A 383 -20.08 -5.04 -20.00
C ALA A 383 -21.23 -4.82 -20.99
N ILE A 384 -21.63 -3.57 -21.24
CA ILE A 384 -22.57 -3.20 -22.32
C ILE A 384 -21.88 -3.34 -23.70
N GLY A 385 -20.56 -3.51 -23.72
CA GLY A 385 -19.74 -3.73 -24.89
C GLY A 385 -18.80 -2.55 -25.10
N SER A 386 -17.54 -2.83 -25.44
CA SER A 386 -16.67 -1.81 -26.02
C SER A 386 -17.31 -1.32 -27.30
N PHE A 387 -17.98 -0.17 -27.22
CA PHE A 387 -18.24 0.65 -28.40
C PHE A 387 -16.86 1.08 -28.87
N ASN A 388 -16.23 0.25 -29.69
CA ASN A 388 -15.17 0.69 -30.56
C ASN A 388 -15.77 1.90 -31.26
N SER A 389 -15.35 3.10 -30.86
CA SER A 389 -15.57 4.29 -31.65
C SER A 389 -14.96 3.92 -32.99
N VAL A 390 -15.82 3.56 -33.94
CA VAL A 390 -15.42 3.39 -35.33
C VAL A 390 -14.60 4.65 -35.62
N PRO A 391 -13.31 4.53 -35.96
CA PRO A 391 -12.50 5.69 -36.28
C PRO A 391 -13.33 6.48 -37.28
N LYS A 392 -13.67 7.72 -36.92
CA LYS A 392 -14.40 8.63 -37.79
C LYS A 392 -13.59 8.61 -39.09
N ALA A 393 -14.12 7.94 -40.11
CA ALA A 393 -13.49 7.90 -41.40
C ALA A 393 -13.40 9.36 -41.81
N VAL A 394 -12.20 9.91 -41.74
CA VAL A 394 -11.91 11.23 -42.28
C VAL A 394 -12.25 11.08 -43.75
N ALA A 395 -13.34 11.72 -44.17
CA ALA A 395 -13.69 11.85 -45.56
C ALA A 395 -12.51 12.60 -46.21
N VAL A 396 -11.61 11.84 -46.83
CA VAL A 396 -10.61 12.37 -47.74
C VAL A 396 -11.41 12.87 -48.93
N VAL A 397 -11.55 14.19 -48.99
CA VAL A 397 -12.07 14.91 -50.15
C VAL A 397 -11.09 14.68 -51.29
N SER A 398 -11.47 13.80 -52.20
CA SER A 398 -10.79 13.55 -53.46
C SER A 398 -10.81 14.83 -54.31
N LYS A 399 -9.63 15.42 -54.53
CA LYS A 399 -9.40 16.29 -55.71
C LYS A 399 -8.75 15.44 -56.79
N SER A 400 -9.47 15.32 -57.89
CA SER A 400 -9.08 14.75 -59.18
C SER A 400 -8.01 15.58 -59.89
N THR A 401 -7.05 14.90 -60.53
CA THR A 401 -6.62 15.00 -61.96
C THR A 401 -5.25 14.28 -62.14
N PRO A 402 -4.72 14.06 -63.37
CA PRO A 402 -4.89 12.84 -64.16
C PRO A 402 -3.57 12.12 -64.50
N ASP A 403 -3.71 10.92 -65.07
CA ASP A 403 -2.80 10.17 -65.97
C ASP A 403 -1.27 10.28 -65.81
N ASP A 404 -0.63 9.13 -65.55
CA ASP A 404 0.15 8.48 -66.62
C ASP A 404 0.42 7.01 -66.29
N GLY A 405 0.26 6.16 -67.32
CA GLY A 405 0.26 4.72 -67.22
C GLY A 405 1.64 4.07 -67.15
N SER A 406 1.67 2.84 -66.65
CA SER A 406 2.59 1.81 -67.12
C SER A 406 2.06 0.44 -66.72
N SER A 407 1.84 -0.37 -67.74
CA SER A 407 1.54 -1.79 -67.73
C SER A 407 2.58 -2.63 -66.98
N ILE A 408 2.17 -3.77 -66.42
CA ILE A 408 2.81 -5.09 -66.55
C ILE A 408 1.85 -6.18 -66.04
N THR A 409 1.91 -7.30 -66.74
CA THR A 409 0.98 -8.42 -66.89
C THR A 409 1.03 -9.50 -65.79
N ASN A 410 -0.12 -10.14 -65.59
CA ASN A 410 -0.40 -11.56 -65.25
C ASN A 410 0.74 -12.46 -64.75
N ASN A 411 0.50 -13.17 -63.63
CA ASN A 411 0.40 -14.64 -63.69
C ASN A 411 -0.09 -15.27 -62.39
N GLU A 412 -1.09 -16.14 -62.56
CA GLU A 412 -1.51 -17.17 -61.61
C GLU A 412 -0.39 -18.21 -61.42
N ARG A 413 -0.17 -18.67 -60.18
CA ARG A 413 0.41 -20.00 -59.93
C ARG A 413 0.09 -20.53 -58.53
N SER A 414 -0.83 -21.50 -58.54
CA SER A 414 -0.75 -22.81 -57.87
C SER A 414 0.47 -23.05 -56.98
N CYS A 415 0.22 -23.39 -55.71
CA CYS A 415 1.18 -24.13 -54.88
C CYS A 415 0.53 -25.37 -54.27
N VAL A 416 1.03 -26.49 -54.78
CA VAL A 416 0.82 -27.89 -54.43
C VAL A 416 1.24 -28.15 -52.98
N GLY A 417 0.43 -28.95 -52.28
CA GLY A 417 0.71 -29.45 -50.95
C GLY A 417 1.79 -30.54 -50.92
N THR A 418 2.44 -30.67 -49.76
CA THR A 418 3.29 -31.82 -49.43
C THR A 418 2.90 -32.33 -48.04
N PRO A 419 2.63 -33.64 -47.86
CA PRO A 419 2.26 -34.20 -46.56
C PRO A 419 3.49 -34.63 -45.77
N ILE A 420 3.52 -34.29 -44.47
CA ILE A 420 4.50 -34.78 -43.51
C ILE A 420 4.02 -36.14 -42.97
N ALA A 421 4.84 -37.16 -43.19
CA ALA A 421 4.65 -38.52 -42.69
C ALA A 421 4.75 -38.57 -41.14
N ARG A 422 3.70 -39.09 -40.49
CA ARG A 422 3.73 -39.48 -39.06
C ARG A 422 3.93 -40.99 -38.94
N ARG A 423 5.03 -41.39 -38.30
CA ARG A 423 5.25 -42.75 -37.76
C ARG A 423 4.25 -43.02 -36.64
N GLY A 424 3.37 -44.00 -36.84
CA GLY A 424 2.49 -44.55 -35.80
C GLY A 424 3.19 -45.67 -35.04
N THR A 425 3.27 -45.53 -33.72
CA THR A 425 3.51 -46.62 -32.78
C THR A 425 2.18 -47.17 -32.29
N THR A 426 2.00 -48.48 -32.41
CA THR A 426 0.85 -49.27 -31.99
C THR A 426 0.73 -49.30 -30.46
N GLY A 427 -0.45 -48.97 -29.95
CA GLY A 427 -0.84 -49.13 -28.55
C GLY A 427 -2.33 -49.39 -28.46
N GLN A 428 -2.69 -50.63 -28.13
CA GLN A 428 -4.06 -51.11 -27.96
C GLN A 428 -4.77 -50.38 -26.81
N THR A 429 -5.97 -49.87 -27.06
CA THR A 429 -6.93 -49.53 -26.00
C THR A 429 -8.24 -50.28 -26.23
N LYS A 430 -8.58 -51.12 -25.25
CA LYS A 430 -9.84 -51.85 -25.14
C LYS A 430 -11.02 -50.88 -24.99
N LEU A 431 -12.01 -51.09 -25.84
CA LEU A 431 -13.35 -50.52 -25.75
C LEU A 431 -14.09 -51.15 -24.56
N VAL A 432 -14.62 -50.34 -23.65
CA VAL A 432 -15.61 -50.77 -22.66
C VAL A 432 -16.90 -50.00 -22.93
N THR A 433 -17.91 -50.75 -23.36
CA THR A 433 -19.28 -50.34 -23.62
C THR A 433 -20.03 -50.12 -22.29
N LEU A 434 -20.74 -49.00 -22.15
CA LEU A 434 -21.71 -48.79 -21.07
C LEU A 434 -23.12 -48.61 -21.67
N PRO A 435 -24.17 -49.21 -21.07
CA PRO A 435 -25.51 -49.20 -21.62
C PRO A 435 -26.29 -47.95 -21.21
N ARG A 436 -27.16 -47.52 -22.14
CA ARG A 436 -28.23 -46.54 -21.95
C ARG A 436 -29.32 -47.12 -21.04
N HIS A 437 -29.79 -46.32 -20.07
CA HIS A 437 -31.11 -46.52 -19.45
C HIS A 437 -31.92 -45.22 -19.53
N CYS A 438 -33.07 -45.33 -20.20
CA CYS A 438 -34.20 -44.41 -20.17
C CYS A 438 -35.01 -44.62 -18.88
N SER A 439 -35.47 -43.54 -18.24
CA SER A 439 -36.63 -43.50 -17.34
C SER A 439 -37.06 -42.02 -17.27
N GLN A 440 -38.03 -41.59 -18.08
CA GLN A 440 -39.44 -41.42 -17.72
C GLN A 440 -39.68 -40.45 -16.56
N LEU A 441 -40.19 -39.27 -16.95
CA LEU A 441 -40.78 -38.23 -16.13
C LEU A 441 -42.06 -38.75 -15.45
N SER A 442 -42.25 -38.39 -14.19
CA SER A 442 -43.54 -38.46 -13.50
C SER A 442 -43.73 -37.13 -12.78
N GLN A 443 -44.82 -36.42 -13.12
CA GLN A 443 -45.39 -35.36 -12.30
C GLN A 443 -46.05 -35.97 -11.06
N PRO A 444 -46.22 -35.20 -9.97
CA PRO A 444 -47.58 -34.73 -9.64
C PRO A 444 -47.56 -33.29 -9.05
N SER A 445 -48.49 -32.41 -9.44
CA SER A 445 -49.85 -32.14 -8.91
C SER A 445 -49.88 -31.04 -7.83
N GLN A 446 -50.84 -30.16 -8.00
CA GLN A 446 -51.23 -29.04 -7.14
C GLN A 446 -51.88 -29.57 -5.85
N ASP A 447 -51.78 -28.81 -4.75
CA ASP A 447 -52.91 -28.14 -4.10
C ASP A 447 -52.62 -27.72 -2.64
N GLU A 448 -53.32 -26.63 -2.28
CA GLU A 448 -53.83 -26.25 -0.95
C GLU A 448 -52.99 -25.48 0.10
N GLU A 449 -53.41 -24.21 0.25
CA GLU A 449 -54.01 -23.60 1.45
C GLU A 449 -53.23 -23.47 2.77
N SER A 450 -53.10 -22.18 3.13
CA SER A 450 -53.59 -21.56 4.37
C SER A 450 -52.64 -21.36 5.57
N VAL A 451 -53.05 -20.35 6.34
CA VAL A 451 -52.77 -20.02 7.74
C VAL A 451 -51.83 -18.83 7.99
N VAL A 452 -52.54 -17.75 8.32
CA VAL A 452 -52.18 -16.55 9.08
C VAL A 452 -51.60 -16.91 10.45
N GLU A 453 -50.50 -16.28 10.89
CA GLU A 453 -50.30 -16.03 12.32
C GLU A 453 -49.41 -14.82 12.63
N ASN A 454 -49.96 -13.96 13.50
CA ASN A 454 -49.38 -12.79 14.15
C ASN A 454 -48.34 -13.16 15.20
N GLN A 455 -47.24 -12.40 15.31
CA GLN A 455 -46.50 -12.15 16.56
C GLN A 455 -45.89 -10.74 16.44
N GLN A 456 -46.46 -9.67 17.01
CA GLN A 456 -46.62 -9.30 18.42
C GLN A 456 -45.28 -9.02 19.12
N GLU A 457 -44.93 -7.72 19.12
CA GLU A 457 -43.81 -7.14 19.87
C GLU A 457 -44.08 -7.20 21.38
N PRO A 458 -43.07 -7.48 22.23
CA PRO A 458 -43.16 -7.21 23.64
C PRO A 458 -42.59 -5.82 23.96
N VAL A 459 -43.51 -4.95 24.40
CA VAL A 459 -43.24 -3.83 25.30
C VAL A 459 -42.81 -4.41 26.65
N MET A 460 -41.71 -3.91 27.22
CA MET A 460 -41.46 -4.01 28.66
C MET A 460 -40.90 -2.69 29.20
N ASP A 461 -41.74 -2.08 30.02
CA ASP A 461 -41.46 -1.05 31.00
C ASP A 461 -40.36 -1.47 31.98
N SER A 462 -39.57 -0.51 32.45
CA SER A 462 -39.75 0.09 33.78
C SER A 462 -38.44 0.68 34.30
N PHE A 463 -38.56 1.96 34.66
CA PHE A 463 -37.61 2.74 35.42
C PHE A 463 -37.45 2.15 36.82
N ILE A 464 -36.20 2.05 37.30
CA ILE A 464 -35.91 1.94 38.73
C ILE A 464 -35.29 3.27 39.15
N GLU A 465 -36.07 4.05 39.91
CA GLU A 465 -35.58 5.16 40.72
C GLU A 465 -34.70 4.60 41.86
N VAL A 466 -33.50 5.16 42.01
CA VAL A 466 -32.65 4.95 43.18
C VAL A 466 -32.53 6.28 43.90
N GLU A 467 -33.07 6.34 45.12
CA GLU A 467 -32.91 7.45 46.05
C GLU A 467 -31.43 7.69 46.42
N PRO A 468 -30.99 8.96 46.55
CA PRO A 468 -29.65 9.26 47.05
C PRO A 468 -29.62 9.23 48.59
N ARG A 469 -28.77 8.36 49.15
CA ARG A 469 -28.38 8.38 50.56
C ARG A 469 -27.14 9.25 50.77
N GLY A 470 -27.18 10.04 51.84
CA GLY A 470 -26.04 10.23 52.74
C GLY A 470 -25.21 11.48 52.52
N GLU A 471 -25.55 12.51 53.29
CA GLU A 471 -24.69 13.63 53.66
C GLU A 471 -23.38 13.10 54.28
N ILE A 472 -22.24 13.62 53.82
CA ILE A 472 -20.95 13.47 54.49
C ILE A 472 -20.46 14.88 54.81
N GLU A 473 -20.22 15.11 56.10
CA GLU A 473 -19.68 16.33 56.68
C GLU A 473 -18.25 16.59 56.16
N GLU A 474 -18.01 17.80 55.66
CA GLU A 474 -16.68 18.29 55.30
C GLU A 474 -16.04 18.97 56.52
N GLU A 475 -14.93 18.40 57.03
CA GLU A 475 -14.01 19.12 57.92
C GLU A 475 -13.01 19.97 57.12
N PRO A 476 -12.59 21.15 57.63
CA PRO A 476 -11.71 22.06 56.90
C PRO A 476 -10.24 21.64 57.01
N ILE A 477 -9.62 21.28 55.88
CA ILE A 477 -8.17 21.08 55.80
C ILE A 477 -7.49 22.43 55.56
N VAL A 478 -6.63 22.79 56.52
CA VAL A 478 -5.70 23.92 56.48
C VAL A 478 -4.65 23.65 55.40
N VAL A 479 -4.50 24.61 54.48
CA VAL A 479 -3.50 24.60 53.39
C VAL A 479 -2.24 25.28 53.90
N ASP A 480 -1.19 24.49 54.12
CA ASP A 480 0.20 24.97 54.07
C ASP A 480 0.88 24.30 52.89
N GLY A 481 1.28 25.10 51.91
CA GLY A 481 1.93 24.64 50.68
C GLY A 481 3.41 24.34 50.89
N PRO A 482 3.95 23.50 50.00
CA PRO A 482 5.15 23.89 49.30
C PRO A 482 4.96 23.80 47.77
N SER A 483 5.72 24.64 47.08
CA SER A 483 5.90 24.64 45.63
C SER A 483 6.43 23.28 45.17
N GLU A 484 5.55 22.37 44.77
CA GLU A 484 5.91 21.10 44.12
C GLU A 484 5.95 21.29 42.60
N THR A 485 7.15 21.14 42.04
CA THR A 485 7.32 20.72 40.65
C THR A 485 6.62 19.38 40.49
N VAL A 486 5.48 19.37 39.79
CA VAL A 486 4.73 18.14 39.52
C VAL A 486 5.61 17.21 38.69
N ASP A 487 6.15 16.17 39.33
CA ASP A 487 6.84 15.07 38.65
C ASP A 487 5.82 14.33 37.77
N ASN A 488 5.76 14.73 36.50
CA ASN A 488 4.90 14.15 35.46
C ASN A 488 5.18 12.66 35.18
N ASP A 489 6.18 12.07 35.85
CA ASP A 489 6.53 10.65 35.79
C ASP A 489 5.87 9.80 36.88
N ALA A 490 5.13 10.41 37.81
CA ALA A 490 4.41 9.65 38.82
C ALA A 490 3.30 8.79 38.16
N LEU A 491 3.38 7.47 38.38
CA LEU A 491 2.29 6.55 38.07
C LEU A 491 1.12 6.83 39.00
N THR A 492 -0.11 6.78 38.48
CA THR A 492 -1.29 6.92 39.35
C THR A 492 -1.35 5.74 40.33
N PRO A 493 -2.06 5.86 41.48
CA PRO A 493 -2.18 4.76 42.46
C PRO A 493 -2.70 3.44 41.88
N TYR A 494 -3.46 3.50 40.78
CA TYR A 494 -3.92 2.32 40.03
C TYR A 494 -2.83 1.75 39.12
N GLN A 495 -2.08 2.61 38.42
CA GLN A 495 -0.99 2.20 37.54
C GLN A 495 0.20 1.63 38.32
N ALA A 496 0.46 2.15 39.53
CA ALA A 496 1.48 1.63 40.44
C ALA A 496 1.19 0.22 40.98
N ARG A 497 -0.03 -0.30 40.79
CA ARG A 497 -0.40 -1.69 41.15
C ARG A 497 -0.22 -2.69 40.01
N LEU A 498 0.13 -2.23 38.80
CA LEU A 498 0.41 -3.12 37.67
C LEU A 498 1.72 -3.90 37.88
N PRO A 499 1.90 -5.08 37.27
CA PRO A 499 3.20 -5.74 37.21
C PRO A 499 4.27 -4.82 36.61
N ALA A 500 5.54 -5.02 36.96
CA ALA A 500 6.65 -4.15 36.55
C ALA A 500 6.68 -3.87 35.03
N ALA A 501 6.41 -4.88 34.19
CA ALA A 501 6.32 -4.71 32.73
C ALA A 501 5.20 -3.77 32.29
N GLY A 502 4.07 -3.74 33.00
CA GLY A 502 2.95 -2.81 32.73
C GLY A 502 3.25 -1.39 33.18
N GLN A 503 4.00 -1.23 34.29
CA GLN A 503 4.48 0.07 34.75
C GLN A 503 5.48 0.68 33.78
N GLU A 504 6.46 -0.12 33.34
CA GLU A 504 7.49 0.27 32.38
C GLU A 504 6.88 0.66 31.02
N PHE A 505 5.89 -0.10 30.55
CA PHE A 505 5.16 0.24 29.33
C PHE A 505 4.46 1.60 29.41
N ILE A 506 3.83 1.93 30.53
CA ILE A 506 3.13 3.22 30.71
C ILE A 506 4.13 4.38 30.76
N LEU A 507 5.26 4.20 31.45
CA LEU A 507 6.32 5.22 31.51
C LEU A 507 6.95 5.45 30.13
N GLU A 508 7.21 4.39 29.37
CA GLU A 508 7.77 4.48 28.02
C GLU A 508 6.78 5.11 27.03
N PHE A 509 5.48 4.81 27.17
CA PHE A 509 4.42 5.45 26.40
C PHE A 509 4.37 6.97 26.65
N ARG A 510 4.38 7.39 27.93
CA ARG A 510 4.42 8.81 28.30
C ARG A 510 5.70 9.51 27.82
N ARG A 511 6.84 8.81 27.84
CA ARG A 511 8.10 9.33 27.28
C ARG A 511 7.95 9.64 25.79
N ARG A 512 7.38 8.73 25.00
CA ARG A 512 7.14 8.94 23.56
C ARG A 512 6.15 10.07 23.28
N GLU A 513 5.10 10.21 24.08
CA GLU A 513 4.17 11.34 23.94
C GLU A 513 4.88 12.69 24.14
N ARG A 514 5.78 12.80 25.13
CA ARG A 514 6.57 14.01 25.36
C ARG A 514 7.54 14.31 24.22
N GLU A 515 8.21 13.30 23.69
CA GLU A 515 9.09 13.45 22.53
C GLU A 515 8.30 13.96 21.31
N GLN A 516 7.09 13.42 21.09
CA GLN A 516 6.21 13.87 20.02
C GLN A 516 5.72 15.32 20.22
N LEU A 517 5.37 15.69 21.45
CA LEU A 517 4.91 17.04 21.77
C LEU A 517 6.04 18.07 21.62
N THR A 518 7.25 17.71 22.06
CA THR A 518 8.47 18.54 21.90
C THR A 518 8.78 18.73 20.41
N PHE A 519 8.65 17.68 19.61
CA PHE A 519 8.83 17.75 18.16
C PHE A 519 7.79 18.66 17.49
N GLN A 520 6.51 18.59 17.89
CA GLN A 520 5.47 19.50 17.39
C GLN A 520 5.74 20.96 17.79
N GLN A 521 6.18 21.21 19.02
CA GLN A 521 6.55 22.56 19.47
C GLN A 521 7.73 23.12 18.68
N GLN A 522 8.74 22.30 18.36
CA GLN A 522 9.85 22.70 17.50
C GLN A 522 9.38 23.05 16.09
N GLN A 523 8.48 22.25 15.49
CA GLN A 523 7.91 22.58 14.18
C GLN A 523 7.09 23.88 14.21
N ALA A 524 6.31 24.11 15.26
CA ALA A 524 5.54 25.34 15.43
C ALA A 524 6.46 26.56 15.58
N ALA A 525 7.58 26.44 16.29
CA ALA A 525 8.57 27.50 16.43
C ALA A 525 9.24 27.85 15.09
N VAL A 526 9.63 26.84 14.29
CA VAL A 526 10.19 27.04 12.95
C VAL A 526 9.19 27.73 12.03
N ALA A 527 7.93 27.27 12.02
CA ALA A 527 6.87 27.89 11.21
C ALA A 527 6.55 29.33 11.64
N ALA A 528 6.70 29.66 12.93
CA ALA A 528 6.53 31.02 13.42
C ALA A 528 7.69 31.94 12.98
N ASP A 529 8.92 31.42 12.98
CA ASP A 529 10.10 32.16 12.56
C ASP A 529 10.10 32.47 11.05
N GLU A 530 9.67 31.50 10.22
CA GLU A 530 9.49 31.69 8.77
C GLU A 530 8.44 32.78 8.45
N ARG A 531 7.35 32.86 9.24
CA ARG A 531 6.33 33.91 9.07
C ARG A 531 6.85 35.30 9.41
N ASN A 532 7.79 35.40 10.35
CA ASN A 532 8.39 36.67 10.73
C ASN A 532 9.45 37.15 9.71
N HIS A 533 10.19 36.22 9.11
CA HIS A 533 11.20 36.54 8.09
C HIS A 533 10.60 36.85 6.70
N GLY A 534 9.38 36.39 6.39
CA GLY A 534 8.70 36.65 5.12
C GLY A 534 8.04 38.03 4.95
N ARG A 535 8.10 38.93 5.96
CA ARG A 535 7.43 40.25 5.91
C ARG A 535 8.35 41.45 5.64
N GLY A 536 9.64 41.24 5.40
CA GLY A 536 10.55 42.29 4.95
C GLY A 536 10.70 42.25 3.44
N LEU A 537 10.50 43.38 2.75
CA LEU A 537 10.71 43.61 1.30
C LEU A 537 9.50 43.39 0.39
N ASN A 538 8.48 44.25 0.53
CA ASN A 538 7.66 44.65 -0.61
C ASN A 538 7.38 46.16 -0.50
N HIS A 539 8.29 46.97 -1.04
CA HIS A 539 8.01 48.37 -1.35
C HIS A 539 7.27 48.44 -2.69
N PRO A 540 6.07 49.06 -2.77
CA PRO A 540 5.42 49.30 -4.05
C PRO A 540 6.06 50.51 -4.73
N SER A 541 6.80 50.26 -5.81
CA SER A 541 7.28 51.31 -6.72
C SER A 541 6.10 51.83 -7.55
N SER A 542 5.69 53.06 -7.28
CA SER A 542 4.69 53.80 -8.07
C SER A 542 5.25 54.16 -9.45
N TYR A 543 4.65 53.65 -10.52
CA TYR A 543 4.90 54.09 -11.89
C TYR A 543 3.61 54.65 -12.50
N GLN A 544 3.64 55.93 -12.90
CA GLN A 544 2.60 56.55 -13.72
C GLN A 544 2.93 56.42 -15.22
N PRO A 545 1.93 56.43 -16.12
CA PRO A 545 2.11 56.29 -17.55
C PRO A 545 2.19 57.65 -18.25
N GLY A 546 3.10 57.78 -19.21
CA GLY A 546 3.08 58.93 -20.13
C GLY A 546 4.26 58.89 -21.11
N GLY A 547 3.95 58.89 -22.41
CA GLY A 547 4.96 59.15 -23.45
C GLY A 547 4.80 58.34 -24.72
N THR A 548 3.93 58.80 -25.62
CA THR A 548 4.00 58.55 -27.06
C THR A 548 5.30 59.11 -27.65
N TYR A 549 5.96 58.41 -28.57
CA TYR A 549 6.41 58.98 -29.87
C TYR A 549 7.15 57.96 -30.77
N HIS A 550 6.77 58.05 -32.05
CA HIS A 550 7.49 57.81 -33.31
C HIS A 550 7.92 56.41 -33.79
N ALA A 551 7.59 56.22 -35.08
CA ALA A 551 7.81 55.08 -35.94
C ALA A 551 9.04 55.25 -36.85
N HIS A 552 9.45 54.10 -37.42
CA HIS A 552 10.36 53.81 -38.55
C HIS A 552 11.78 53.32 -38.18
N PRO A 553 12.45 52.54 -39.07
CA PRO A 553 11.96 51.34 -39.76
C PRO A 553 12.97 50.15 -39.72
N ARG A 554 12.53 49.02 -40.28
CA ARG A 554 13.23 47.75 -40.53
C ARG A 554 14.76 47.79 -40.72
N THR A 555 15.43 46.78 -40.17
CA THR A 555 16.51 46.05 -40.87
C THR A 555 16.59 44.61 -40.38
N THR A 556 16.61 43.70 -41.35
CA THR A 556 16.85 42.25 -41.26
C THR A 556 18.34 41.97 -41.17
N VAL A 557 18.79 41.15 -40.22
CA VAL A 557 20.04 40.38 -40.34
C VAL A 557 19.84 39.01 -39.67
N ASN A 558 19.97 37.97 -40.49
CA ASN A 558 20.24 36.59 -40.09
C ASN A 558 21.58 36.53 -39.37
N ASP A 559 21.70 35.75 -38.31
CA ASP A 559 22.90 34.92 -38.12
C ASP A 559 22.59 33.74 -37.20
N GLY A 560 22.88 32.55 -37.73
CA GLY A 560 22.85 31.30 -36.99
C GLY A 560 24.14 31.13 -36.19
N LEU A 561 24.02 30.55 -35.00
CA LEU A 561 25.15 30.00 -34.28
C LEU A 561 24.95 28.50 -34.08
N THR A 562 25.77 27.75 -34.81
CA THR A 562 26.14 26.35 -34.59
C THR A 562 26.88 26.21 -33.26
N ILE A 563 26.45 25.26 -32.42
CA ILE A 563 27.22 24.79 -31.26
C ILE A 563 28.06 23.61 -31.73
N GLU A 564 29.37 23.81 -31.80
CA GLU A 564 30.36 22.77 -32.02
C GLU A 564 30.56 21.93 -30.75
N THR A 565 30.65 20.63 -31.00
CA THR A 565 30.96 19.53 -30.11
C THR A 565 32.43 19.57 -29.69
N ALA A 566 32.72 19.65 -28.39
CA ALA A 566 34.06 19.43 -27.85
C ALA A 566 34.15 18.02 -27.23
N HIS A 567 34.78 17.10 -27.96
CA HIS A 567 35.33 15.85 -27.42
C HIS A 567 36.59 16.15 -26.61
N THR A 568 36.65 15.68 -25.36
CA THR A 568 37.90 15.64 -24.60
C THR A 568 38.30 14.19 -24.36
N TYR A 569 39.44 13.82 -24.96
CA TYR A 569 40.24 12.64 -24.65
C TYR A 569 40.91 12.84 -23.27
N PHE A 570 40.96 11.80 -22.45
CA PHE A 570 41.98 11.65 -21.42
C PHE A 570 42.76 10.37 -21.68
N ALA A 571 44.06 10.55 -21.86
CA ALA A 571 45.06 9.53 -22.08
C ALA A 571 45.43 8.84 -20.76
N GLN A 572 45.86 7.58 -20.91
CA GLN A 572 46.58 6.78 -19.94
C GLN A 572 47.93 7.42 -19.59
N GLU A 573 48.31 7.38 -18.31
CA GLU A 573 49.72 7.29 -17.92
C GLU A 573 49.91 5.98 -17.16
N GLU A 574 50.90 5.22 -17.63
CA GLU A 574 51.45 4.03 -17.00
C GLU A 574 52.42 4.44 -15.88
N GLY A 575 52.41 3.62 -14.83
CA GLY A 575 53.37 3.53 -13.75
C GLY A 575 53.11 2.25 -12.96
#